data_AF-A0A9J6GAJ8-F1
#
_entry.id   AF-A0A9J6GAJ8-F1
#
_cell.length_a   1.000
_cell.length_b   1.000
_cell.length_c   1.000
_cell.angle_alpha   90.00
_cell.angle_beta   90.00
_cell.angle_gamma   90.00
#
_symmetry.space_group_name_H-M   'P 1'
#
loop_
_entity.id
_entity.type
_entity.pdbx_description
1 polymer ?
#
loop_
_entity_poly.entity_id
_entity_poly.type
_entity_poly.pdbx_seq_one_letter_code
_entity_poly.pdbx_strand_id
1 'polypeptide(L)'
;MLTQNNSFQMSAFVENTVIAWMERQPDISERVRVVHLVRDPRAIYASRRSLVWCNKNRACGSPESICGQLRTDLDDFEELAARIGDTSALRIRFEDLAANAVNETVQLFAKLELQYTPSVLKYIEGHANASVKDMKDPYSTRRKTSIVANAWMRKLSVETIRSIQRTCNDTLLRLGYDLL
;
A
#
# COMPACT_ATOMS: atom_id res chain seq x y z
N MET A 1 31.99 25.44 4.36
CA MET A 1 30.79 24.89 3.70
C MET A 1 30.51 23.55 4.33
N LEU A 2 29.53 23.48 5.23
CA LEU A 2 29.08 22.21 5.79
C LEU A 2 28.18 21.55 4.74
N THR A 3 28.66 20.48 4.13
CA THR A 3 27.80 19.55 3.39
C THR A 3 26.82 18.95 4.40
N GLN A 4 25.61 19.50 4.49
CA GLN A 4 24.52 18.82 5.15
C GLN A 4 24.26 17.52 4.38
N ASN A 5 24.70 16.43 4.98
CA ASN A 5 24.41 15.09 4.50
C ASN A 5 22.93 14.83 4.79
N ASN A 6 22.04 15.26 3.89
CA ASN A 6 20.61 14.97 3.99
C ASN A 6 20.40 13.48 3.74
N SER A 7 20.59 12.65 4.77
CA SER A 7 20.31 11.22 4.70
C SER A 7 18.79 11.01 4.69
N PHE A 8 18.26 10.59 3.54
CA PHE A 8 16.89 10.05 3.45
C PHE A 8 16.86 8.69 4.15
N GLN A 9 15.90 8.51 5.07
CA GLN A 9 15.68 7.24 5.75
C GLN A 9 14.23 6.81 5.55
N MET A 10 14.04 5.52 5.28
CA MET A 10 12.73 4.89 5.17
C MET A 10 12.58 3.88 6.31
N SER A 11 11.47 3.96 7.05
CA SER A 11 11.12 3.03 8.12
C SER A 11 9.69 2.54 7.92
N ALA A 12 9.47 1.25 8.15
CA ALA A 12 8.14 0.65 8.11
C ALA A 12 7.58 0.57 9.53
N PHE A 13 6.34 1.01 9.70
CA PHE A 13 5.65 1.06 10.99
C PHE A 13 4.34 0.27 10.94
N VAL A 14 3.89 -0.17 12.11
CA VAL A 14 2.47 -0.49 12.34
C VAL A 14 1.79 0.83 12.72
N GLU A 15 0.64 1.13 12.13
CA GLU A 15 0.12 2.50 12.00
C GLU A 15 -0.01 3.25 13.34
N ASN A 16 -0.53 2.59 14.37
CA ASN A 16 -0.63 3.10 15.74
C ASN A 16 0.68 3.51 16.42
N THR A 17 1.84 3.27 15.80
CA THR A 17 3.16 3.63 16.35
C THR A 17 3.77 4.89 15.75
N VAL A 18 3.23 5.43 14.65
CA VAL A 18 3.84 6.56 13.94
C VAL A 18 3.76 7.84 14.76
N ILE A 19 2.59 8.17 15.31
CA ILE A 19 2.40 9.37 16.17
C ILE A 19 3.31 9.29 17.39
N ALA A 20 3.27 8.18 18.12
CA ALA A 20 4.12 7.97 19.29
C ALA A 20 5.62 7.97 18.96
N TRP A 21 6.01 7.59 17.75
CA TRP A 21 7.38 7.70 17.27
C TRP A 21 7.75 9.16 16.98
N MET A 22 6.87 9.92 16.32
CA MET A 22 7.08 11.35 16.03
C MET A 22 7.17 12.19 17.31
N GLU A 23 6.34 11.92 18.31
CA GLU A 23 6.37 12.60 19.62
C GLU A 23 7.70 12.39 20.36
N ARG A 24 8.39 11.27 20.10
CA ARG A 24 9.72 10.96 20.67
C ARG A 24 10.87 11.60 19.89
N GLN A 25 10.60 12.17 18.72
CA GLN A 25 11.60 12.73 17.79
C GLN A 25 11.14 14.11 17.29
N PRO A 26 10.95 15.11 18.19
CA PRO A 26 10.35 16.39 17.83
C PRO A 26 11.20 17.17 16.81
N ASP A 27 12.51 16.97 16.83
CA ASP A 27 13.51 17.64 15.98
C ASP A 27 13.41 17.28 14.49
N ILE A 28 12.85 16.10 14.16
CA ILE A 28 12.64 15.67 12.77
C ILE A 28 11.16 15.54 12.39
N SER A 29 10.25 15.61 13.36
CA SER A 29 8.81 15.40 13.18
C SER A 29 8.19 16.27 12.07
N GLU A 30 8.61 17.54 11.94
CA GLU A 30 8.12 18.48 10.92
C GLU A 30 8.52 18.10 9.48
N ARG A 31 9.58 17.29 9.32
CA ARG A 31 10.09 16.82 8.03
C ARG A 31 9.60 15.42 7.68
N VAL A 32 8.82 14.80 8.56
CA VAL A 32 8.27 13.47 8.31
C VAL A 32 7.21 13.59 7.21
N ARG A 33 7.24 12.64 6.29
CA ARG A 33 6.19 12.39 5.31
C ARG A 33 5.75 10.94 5.48
N VAL A 34 4.45 10.70 5.52
CA VAL A 34 3.88 9.37 5.73
C VAL A 34 3.15 8.95 4.46
N VAL A 35 3.51 7.78 3.94
CA VAL A 35 2.85 7.17 2.79
C VAL A 35 2.02 5.98 3.25
N HIS A 36 0.71 6.09 3.16
CA HIS A 36 -0.23 5.00 3.43
C HIS A 36 -0.57 4.28 2.12
N LEU A 37 0.10 3.15 1.90
CA LEU A 37 -0.16 2.26 0.78
C LEU A 37 -1.33 1.33 1.12
N VAL A 38 -2.49 1.58 0.52
CA VAL A 38 -3.70 0.78 0.68
C VAL A 38 -3.89 -0.17 -0.50
N ARG A 39 -4.69 -1.22 -0.31
CA ARG A 39 -4.97 -2.21 -1.35
C ARG A 39 -6.38 -2.75 -1.21
N ASP A 40 -6.99 -3.15 -2.33
CA ASP A 40 -8.33 -3.72 -2.35
C ASP A 40 -8.40 -4.97 -1.46
N PRO A 41 -9.30 -5.04 -0.45
CA PRO A 41 -9.41 -6.19 0.44
C PRO A 41 -9.71 -7.51 -0.28
N ARG A 42 -10.37 -7.47 -1.45
CA ARG A 42 -10.58 -8.64 -2.32
C ARG A 42 -9.25 -9.13 -2.91
N ALA A 43 -8.39 -8.19 -3.32
CA ALA A 43 -7.05 -8.50 -3.81
C ALA A 43 -6.14 -9.01 -2.69
N ILE A 44 -6.22 -8.44 -1.47
CA ILE A 44 -5.50 -8.91 -0.29
C ILE A 44 -5.90 -10.36 0.02
N TYR A 45 -7.20 -10.64 0.11
CA TYR A 45 -7.72 -11.99 0.36
C TYR A 45 -7.21 -12.99 -0.69
N ALA A 46 -7.32 -12.66 -1.98
CA ALA A 46 -6.86 -13.52 -3.07
C ALA A 46 -5.35 -13.76 -3.05
N SER A 47 -4.56 -12.77 -2.62
CA SER A 47 -3.11 -12.89 -2.50
C SER A 47 -2.69 -13.76 -1.33
N ARG A 48 -3.44 -13.71 -0.22
CA ARG A 48 -3.11 -14.37 1.04
C ARG A 48 -3.58 -15.82 1.10
N ARG A 49 -4.73 -16.17 0.49
CA ARG A 49 -5.35 -17.51 0.60
C ARG A 49 -4.50 -18.68 0.10
N SER A 50 -3.46 -18.43 -0.71
CA SER A 50 -2.56 -19.47 -1.21
C SER A 50 -1.24 -19.55 -0.43
N LEU A 51 -1.04 -18.69 0.58
CA LEU A 51 0.21 -18.62 1.33
C LEU A 51 0.12 -19.47 2.60
N VAL A 52 1.06 -20.39 2.76
CA VAL A 52 1.10 -21.35 3.88
C VAL A 52 1.10 -20.66 5.25
N TRP A 53 1.84 -19.55 5.39
CA TRP A 53 1.91 -18.80 6.64
C TRP A 53 0.58 -18.13 7.00
N CYS A 54 -0.22 -17.75 6.00
CA CYS A 54 -1.51 -17.11 6.22
C CYS A 54 -2.63 -18.13 6.44
N ASN A 55 -2.58 -19.26 5.74
CA ASN A 55 -3.59 -20.32 5.89
C ASN A 55 -3.58 -20.96 7.28
N LYS A 56 -2.45 -20.89 7.99
CA LYS A 56 -2.33 -21.37 9.38
C LYS A 56 -2.91 -20.39 10.41
N ASN A 57 -3.19 -19.15 10.03
CA ASN A 57 -3.68 -18.12 10.94
C ASN A 57 -5.00 -17.51 10.42
N ARG A 58 -6.12 -17.78 11.09
CA ARG A 58 -7.42 -17.20 10.73
C ARG A 58 -7.45 -15.67 10.79
N ALA A 59 -6.61 -15.06 11.62
CA ALA A 59 -6.44 -13.61 11.68
C ALA A 59 -5.64 -13.02 10.49
N CYS A 60 -5.12 -13.86 9.60
CA CYS A 60 -4.40 -13.37 8.43
C CYS A 60 -5.29 -13.26 7.18
N GLY A 61 -6.20 -14.23 6.99
CA GLY A 61 -6.85 -14.47 5.71
C GLY A 61 -8.38 -14.41 5.68
N SER A 62 -9.05 -14.17 6.81
CA SER A 62 -10.52 -14.02 6.82
C SER A 62 -10.93 -12.60 6.37
N PRO A 63 -12.06 -12.43 5.66
CA PRO A 63 -12.59 -11.11 5.32
C PRO A 63 -12.79 -10.23 6.56
N GLU A 64 -13.24 -10.80 7.67
CA GLU A 64 -13.47 -10.10 8.93
C GLU A 64 -12.17 -9.53 9.48
N SER A 65 -11.09 -10.33 9.48
CA SER A 65 -9.80 -9.87 10.00
C SER A 65 -9.11 -8.88 9.07
N ILE A 66 -9.17 -9.11 7.75
CA ILE A 66 -8.60 -8.18 6.76
C ILE A 66 -9.30 -6.84 6.89
N CYS A 67 -10.63 -6.82 6.91
CA CYS A 67 -11.39 -5.58 6.87
C CYS A 67 -11.51 -4.94 8.25
N GLY A 68 -11.43 -5.70 9.33
CA GLY A 68 -11.20 -5.16 10.67
C GLY A 68 -9.88 -4.39 10.76
N GLN A 69 -8.79 -4.99 10.26
CA GLN A 69 -7.49 -4.32 10.21
C GLN A 69 -7.53 -3.07 9.32
N LEU A 70 -8.09 -3.17 8.10
CA LEU A 70 -8.23 -2.00 7.22
C LEU A 70 -9.03 -0.87 7.88
N ARG A 71 -10.07 -1.15 8.69
CA ARG A 71 -10.80 -0.10 9.40
C ARG A 71 -9.91 0.65 10.38
N THR A 72 -9.22 -0.10 11.24
CA THR A 72 -8.28 0.49 12.21
C THR A 72 -7.20 1.29 11.49
N ASP A 73 -6.58 0.73 10.45
CA ASP A 73 -5.55 1.40 9.65
C ASP A 73 -6.09 2.70 9.02
N LEU A 74 -7.31 2.68 8.48
CA LEU A 74 -7.94 3.88 7.90
C LEU A 74 -8.24 4.96 8.96
N ASP A 75 -8.73 4.57 10.13
CA ASP A 75 -9.05 5.49 11.23
C ASP A 75 -7.76 6.11 11.80
N ASP A 76 -6.73 5.29 12.06
CA ASP A 76 -5.42 5.73 12.54
C ASP A 76 -4.76 6.70 11.55
N PHE A 77 -4.87 6.44 10.25
CA PHE A 77 -4.35 7.35 9.23
C PHE A 77 -5.09 8.69 9.21
N GLU A 78 -6.41 8.68 9.34
CA GLU A 78 -7.21 9.90 9.34
C GLU A 78 -6.87 10.77 10.54
N GLU A 79 -6.66 10.18 11.71
CA GLU A 79 -6.14 10.88 12.89
C GLU A 79 -4.73 11.44 12.65
N LEU A 80 -3.83 10.62 12.09
CA LEU A 80 -2.47 11.06 11.77
C LEU A 80 -2.47 12.23 10.78
N ALA A 81 -3.25 12.14 9.69
CA ALA A 81 -3.37 13.17 8.68
C ALA A 81 -3.91 14.48 9.28
N ALA A 82 -4.91 14.40 10.17
CA ALA A 82 -5.43 15.56 10.89
C ALA A 82 -4.37 16.25 11.78
N ARG A 83 -3.39 15.49 12.29
CA ARG A 83 -2.29 16.03 13.12
C ARG A 83 -1.13 16.60 12.32
N ILE A 84 -0.71 15.94 11.23
CA ILE A 84 0.51 16.31 10.48
C ILE A 84 0.23 17.11 9.20
N GLY A 85 -1.05 17.22 8.82
CA GLY A 85 -1.52 17.91 7.63
C GLY A 85 -1.53 17.03 6.38
N ASP A 86 -2.50 17.30 5.50
CA ASP A 86 -2.75 16.54 4.26
C ASP A 86 -1.57 16.56 3.27
N THR A 87 -0.69 17.55 3.37
CA THR A 87 0.53 17.62 2.55
C THR A 87 1.61 16.65 3.03
N SER A 88 1.60 16.28 4.31
CA SER A 88 2.56 15.36 4.92
C SER A 88 2.04 13.92 5.02
N ALA A 89 0.73 13.72 4.92
CA ALA A 89 0.08 12.41 4.93
C ALA A 89 -0.49 12.05 3.56
N LEU A 90 0.14 11.09 2.86
CA LEU A 90 -0.19 10.73 1.49
C LEU A 90 -0.74 9.31 1.42
N ARG A 91 -2.01 9.16 1.02
CA ARG A 91 -2.59 7.85 0.73
C ARG A 91 -2.45 7.51 -0.75
N ILE A 92 -2.02 6.29 -1.05
CA ILE A 92 -1.88 5.77 -2.42
C ILE A 92 -2.45 4.36 -2.49
N ARG A 93 -3.25 4.08 -3.54
CA ARG A 93 -3.75 2.73 -3.80
C ARG A 93 -2.72 1.93 -4.60
N PHE A 94 -2.51 0.69 -4.19
CA PHE A 94 -1.67 -0.24 -4.91
C PHE A 94 -2.13 -0.40 -6.36
N GLU A 95 -3.43 -0.38 -6.63
CA GLU A 95 -4.00 -0.56 -7.96
C GLU A 95 -3.66 0.60 -8.90
N ASP A 96 -3.65 1.84 -8.41
CA ASP A 96 -3.27 3.02 -9.21
C ASP A 96 -1.77 2.95 -9.52
N LEU A 97 -0.94 2.71 -8.49
CA LEU A 97 0.50 2.52 -8.64
C LEU A 97 0.82 1.37 -9.60
N ALA A 98 0.02 0.30 -9.56
CA ALA A 98 0.16 -0.83 -10.46
C ALA A 98 -0.38 -0.55 -11.87
N ALA A 99 -1.34 0.34 -12.06
CA ALA A 99 -1.85 0.68 -13.38
C ALA A 99 -0.85 1.55 -14.17
N ASN A 100 -0.18 2.48 -13.49
CA ASN A 100 0.77 3.41 -14.12
C ASN A 100 1.97 3.72 -13.21
N ALA A 101 2.82 2.73 -12.97
CA ALA A 101 3.93 2.81 -12.02
C ALA A 101 4.88 4.00 -12.25
N VAL A 102 5.16 4.37 -13.50
CA VAL A 102 6.03 5.51 -13.80
C VAL A 102 5.37 6.81 -13.37
N ASN A 103 4.15 7.08 -13.84
CA ASN A 103 3.47 8.34 -13.58
C ASN A 103 3.08 8.50 -12.10
N GLU A 104 2.58 7.44 -11.46
CA GLU A 104 2.25 7.46 -10.04
C GLU A 104 3.49 7.66 -9.17
N THR A 105 4.64 7.08 -9.56
CA THR A 105 5.89 7.32 -8.82
C THR A 105 6.38 8.75 -9.01
N VAL A 106 6.25 9.35 -10.20
CA VAL A 106 6.58 10.77 -10.41
C VAL A 106 5.74 11.66 -9.51
N GLN A 107 4.42 11.43 -9.45
CA GLN A 107 3.52 12.19 -8.58
C GLN A 107 3.85 11.99 -7.10
N LEU A 108 4.14 10.76 -6.69
CA LEU A 108 4.53 10.44 -5.32
C LEU A 108 5.83 11.17 -4.94
N PHE A 109 6.85 11.15 -5.79
CA PHE A 109 8.11 11.84 -5.55
C PHE A 109 7.92 13.35 -5.41
N ALA A 110 7.09 13.96 -6.28
CA ALA A 110 6.77 15.38 -6.19
C ALA A 110 6.10 15.74 -4.85
N LYS A 111 5.13 14.94 -4.40
CA LYS A 111 4.44 15.13 -3.11
C LYS A 111 5.36 14.91 -1.90
N LEU A 112 6.35 14.02 -2.03
CA LEU A 112 7.36 13.77 -1.00
C LEU A 112 8.53 14.76 -1.04
N GLU A 113 8.51 15.73 -1.96
CA GLU A 113 9.61 16.67 -2.19
C GLU A 113 10.95 15.96 -2.50
N LEU A 114 10.87 14.78 -3.15
CA LEU A 114 12.01 13.98 -3.57
C LEU A 114 12.34 14.21 -5.04
N GLN A 115 13.62 14.16 -5.36
CA GLN A 115 14.07 14.25 -6.76
C GLN A 115 13.80 12.94 -7.51
N TYR A 116 12.97 13.00 -8.55
CA TYR A 116 12.79 11.89 -9.49
C TYR A 116 13.98 11.87 -10.47
N THR A 117 14.80 10.81 -10.40
CA THR A 117 16.04 10.69 -11.19
C THR A 117 15.93 9.60 -12.26
N PRO A 118 16.79 9.61 -13.30
CA PRO A 118 16.85 8.52 -14.29
C PRO A 118 17.10 7.14 -13.65
N SER A 119 17.80 7.08 -12.51
CA SER A 119 18.00 5.84 -11.76
C SER A 119 16.70 5.26 -11.20
N VAL A 120 15.77 6.12 -10.77
CA VAL A 120 14.43 5.72 -10.31
C VAL A 120 13.62 5.17 -11.47
N LEU A 121 13.60 5.87 -12.61
CA LEU A 121 12.93 5.39 -13.82
C LEU A 121 13.46 4.01 -14.24
N LYS A 122 14.78 3.85 -14.31
CA LYS A 122 15.42 2.57 -14.65
C LYS A 122 15.07 1.47 -13.66
N TYR A 123 14.97 1.78 -12.37
CA TYR A 123 14.51 0.84 -11.36
C TYR A 123 13.07 0.38 -11.62
N ILE A 124 12.14 1.33 -11.86
CA ILE A 124 10.74 1.03 -12.15
C ILE A 124 10.61 0.16 -13.40
N GLU A 125 11.25 0.56 -14.51
CA GLU A 125 11.21 -0.19 -15.78
C GLU A 125 11.81 -1.60 -15.64
N GLY A 126 12.89 -1.73 -14.87
CA GLY A 126 13.52 -3.02 -14.56
C GLY A 126 12.64 -3.95 -13.72
N HIS A 127 11.62 -3.43 -13.03
CA HIS A 127 10.68 -4.19 -12.21
C HIS A 127 9.27 -4.31 -12.83
N ALA A 128 8.93 -3.52 -13.84
CA ALA A 128 7.69 -3.64 -14.61
C ALA A 128 7.70 -4.82 -15.60
N ASN A 129 8.88 -5.35 -15.93
CA ASN A 129 9.05 -6.47 -16.85
C ASN A 129 9.26 -7.79 -16.09
N ALA A 130 8.16 -8.45 -15.72
CA ALA A 130 8.18 -9.75 -15.06
C ALA A 130 8.35 -10.91 -16.05
N SER A 131 9.25 -11.84 -15.73
CA SER A 131 9.29 -13.16 -16.35
C SER A 131 8.14 -14.06 -15.84
N VAL A 132 7.90 -15.19 -16.51
CA VAL A 132 6.91 -16.19 -16.05
C VAL A 132 7.25 -16.73 -14.66
N LYS A 133 8.55 -16.85 -14.33
CA LYS A 133 9.01 -17.27 -13.01
C LYS A 133 8.70 -16.21 -11.95
N ASP A 134 8.93 -14.94 -12.27
CA ASP A 134 8.57 -13.82 -11.39
C ASP A 134 7.08 -13.83 -11.08
N MET A 135 6.22 -14.01 -12.08
CA MET A 135 4.77 -14.05 -11.90
C MET A 135 4.26 -15.20 -11.00
N LYS A 136 5.04 -16.29 -10.85
CA LYS A 136 4.69 -17.43 -9.99
C LYS A 136 5.17 -17.27 -8.55
N ASP A 137 6.20 -16.46 -8.32
CA ASP A 137 6.70 -16.17 -6.99
C ASP A 137 5.83 -15.09 -6.33
N PRO A 138 5.11 -15.35 -5.22
CA PRO A 138 4.30 -14.35 -4.54
C PRO A 138 5.11 -13.20 -3.92
N TYR A 139 6.41 -13.38 -3.70
CA TYR A 139 7.30 -12.38 -3.07
C TYR A 139 8.08 -11.54 -4.08
N SER A 140 8.04 -11.87 -5.37
CA SER A 140 8.78 -11.12 -6.38
C SER A 140 8.29 -9.67 -6.49
N THR A 141 9.25 -8.75 -6.59
CA THR A 141 9.01 -7.32 -6.84
C THR A 141 8.86 -7.01 -8.33
N ARG A 142 9.07 -8.01 -9.21
CA ARG A 142 8.87 -7.86 -10.66
C ARG A 142 7.47 -8.32 -11.04
N ARG A 143 6.67 -7.43 -11.63
CA ARG A 143 5.26 -7.70 -11.97
C ARG A 143 4.86 -7.11 -13.31
N LYS A 144 4.05 -7.84 -14.08
CA LYS A 144 3.22 -7.23 -15.14
C LYS A 144 2.05 -6.53 -14.46
N THR A 145 2.24 -5.24 -14.25
CA THR A 145 1.61 -4.46 -13.19
C THR A 145 0.08 -4.33 -13.36
N SER A 146 -0.40 -4.16 -14.60
CA SER A 146 -1.84 -4.11 -14.92
C SER A 146 -2.60 -5.44 -14.73
N ILE A 147 -1.92 -6.58 -14.90
CA ILE A 147 -2.54 -7.91 -14.75
C ILE A 147 -2.75 -8.25 -13.27
N VAL A 148 -1.88 -7.76 -12.39
CA VAL A 148 -1.86 -8.14 -10.97
C VAL A 148 -2.92 -7.39 -10.17
N ALA A 149 -3.21 -6.14 -10.51
CA ALA A 149 -4.22 -5.32 -9.82
C ALA A 149 -5.60 -6.00 -9.80
N ASN A 150 -6.05 -6.50 -10.96
CA ASN A 150 -7.38 -7.12 -11.11
C ASN A 150 -7.35 -8.67 -11.16
N ALA A 151 -6.21 -9.29 -10.84
CA ALA A 151 -6.07 -10.75 -10.90
C ALA A 151 -7.07 -11.50 -10.00
N TRP A 152 -7.52 -10.85 -8.92
CA TRP A 152 -8.46 -11.43 -7.97
C TRP A 152 -9.83 -11.73 -8.60
N MET A 153 -10.27 -10.92 -9.57
CA MET A 153 -11.56 -11.12 -10.27
C MET A 153 -11.64 -12.48 -10.97
N ARG A 154 -10.50 -13.00 -11.43
CA ARG A 154 -10.41 -14.33 -12.07
C ARG A 154 -10.12 -15.47 -11.08
N LYS A 155 -9.63 -15.15 -9.88
CA LYS A 155 -9.19 -16.14 -8.87
C LYS A 155 -10.27 -16.47 -7.84
N LEU A 156 -11.20 -15.55 -7.62
CA LEU A 156 -12.27 -15.69 -6.62
C LEU A 156 -13.60 -16.03 -7.31
N SER A 157 -14.42 -16.86 -6.65
CA SER A 157 -15.81 -17.06 -7.11
C SER A 157 -16.65 -15.83 -6.82
N VAL A 158 -17.75 -15.65 -7.53
CA VAL A 158 -18.70 -14.53 -7.33
C VAL A 158 -19.23 -14.53 -5.90
N GLU A 159 -19.50 -15.71 -5.33
CA GLU A 159 -19.97 -15.86 -3.94
C GLU A 159 -18.91 -15.37 -2.95
N THR A 160 -17.64 -15.71 -3.20
CA THR A 160 -16.52 -15.25 -2.37
C THR A 160 -16.39 -13.73 -2.43
N ILE A 161 -16.45 -13.16 -3.63
CA ILE A 161 -16.40 -11.71 -3.86
C ILE A 161 -17.54 -11.02 -3.11
N ARG A 162 -18.79 -11.50 -3.27
CA ARG A 162 -19.96 -10.96 -2.56
C ARG A 162 -19.83 -11.09 -1.05
N SER A 163 -19.25 -12.18 -0.55
CA SER A 163 -18.99 -12.34 0.87
C SER A 163 -18.03 -11.27 1.39
N ILE A 164 -16.91 -11.06 0.69
CA ILE A 164 -15.93 -10.02 1.05
C ILE A 164 -16.59 -8.64 0.97
N GLN A 165 -17.33 -8.34 -0.10
CA GLN A 165 -18.00 -7.04 -0.25
C GLN A 165 -19.01 -6.75 0.85
N ARG A 166 -19.74 -7.76 1.34
CA ARG A 166 -20.63 -7.59 2.49
C ARG A 166 -19.84 -7.28 3.76
N THR A 167 -18.77 -8.01 4.02
CA THR A 167 -17.94 -7.82 5.23
C THR A 167 -17.12 -6.53 5.19
N CYS A 168 -16.77 -6.03 4.01
CA CYS A 168 -15.82 -4.94 3.78
C CYS A 168 -16.45 -3.74 3.07
N ASN A 169 -17.78 -3.61 3.12
CA ASN A 169 -18.52 -2.61 2.35
C ASN A 169 -18.01 -1.20 2.61
N ASP A 170 -17.88 -0.85 3.88
CA ASP A 170 -17.42 0.44 4.35
C ASP A 170 -15.96 0.72 3.94
N THR A 171 -15.05 -0.23 4.09
CA THR A 171 -13.63 -0.04 3.72
C THR A 171 -13.46 0.08 2.21
N LEU A 172 -14.22 -0.69 1.43
CA LEU A 172 -14.23 -0.57 -0.03
C LEU A 172 -14.69 0.82 -0.47
N LEU A 173 -15.78 1.32 0.10
CA LEU A 173 -16.31 2.64 -0.22
C LEU A 173 -15.36 3.77 0.23
N ARG A 174 -14.79 3.69 1.44
CA ARG A 174 -13.80 4.66 1.95
C ARG A 174 -12.55 4.75 1.06
N LEU A 175 -12.18 3.65 0.43
CA LEU A 175 -11.04 3.56 -0.48
C LEU A 175 -11.39 3.82 -1.96
N GLY A 176 -12.65 4.16 -2.26
CA GLY A 176 -13.11 4.46 -3.61
C GLY A 176 -13.09 3.25 -4.56
N TYR A 177 -13.35 2.05 -4.04
CA TYR A 177 -13.52 0.84 -4.85
C TYR A 177 -15.00 0.59 -5.17
N ASP A 178 -15.27 0.22 -6.42
CA ASP A 178 -16.61 -0.18 -6.84
C ASP A 178 -17.02 -1.52 -6.23
N LEU A 179 -18.31 -1.62 -5.88
CA LEU A 179 -18.97 -2.84 -5.49
C LEU A 179 -19.54 -3.53 -6.73
N LEU A 180 -19.25 -4.82 -6.88
CA LEU A 180 -19.78 -5.69 -7.94
C LEU A 180 -21.18 -6.22 -7.62
#